data_AF-A0A8T2UJI3-F1
#
_entry.id   AF-A0A8T2UJI3-F1
#
_cell.length_a   1.000
_cell.length_b   1.000
_cell.length_c   1.000
_cell.angle_alpha   90.00
_cell.angle_beta   90.00
_cell.angle_gamma   90.00
#
_symmetry.space_group_name_H-M   'P 1'
#
loop_
_entity.id
_entity.type
_entity.pdbx_description
1 polymer ?
#
loop_
_entity_poly.entity_id
_entity_poly.type
_entity_poly.pdbx_seq_one_letter_code
_entity_poly.pdbx_strand_id
1 'polypeptide(L)'
;MQKSSHLQHIHSVFAIITVLISWASVLDLKLASARSSSAVLYNGVRNLAEGVDLVSGVSIPGEVAVPAGQSLHAAVRGEGHQHYLFNGTAWVLQNATAKLYGDDTEGSDPIGTHFFLPQPDAQGGQPTWEITSSTTSLTSAVTGKSLASVTVDSGSITWVLLQATSHAGEAEGILGKVSYIQRLQTRRGLPPSAEGQSLGDIHSTKYSCIYAFYVQSS
;
A
#
# COMPACT_ATOMS: atom_id res chain seq x y z
N MET A 1 60.67 -61.25 -4.31
CA MET A 1 61.71 -60.86 -5.30
C MET A 1 61.15 -61.04 -6.70
N GLN A 2 61.31 -60.01 -7.53
CA GLN A 2 61.22 -60.00 -9.00
C GLN A 2 59.83 -60.17 -9.63
N LYS A 3 59.32 -59.09 -10.28
CA LYS A 3 59.45 -58.74 -11.72
C LYS A 3 58.52 -59.64 -12.55
N SER A 4 57.75 -59.22 -13.54
CA SER A 4 57.73 -58.08 -14.47
C SER A 4 56.81 -58.55 -15.62
N SER A 5 56.42 -57.62 -16.50
CA SER A 5 55.93 -57.82 -17.88
C SER A 5 54.57 -58.53 -18.06
N HIS A 6 53.47 -57.85 -18.39
CA HIS A 6 53.14 -56.95 -19.51
C HIS A 6 52.71 -57.70 -20.79
N LEU A 7 51.41 -57.52 -21.08
CA LEU A 7 50.61 -57.67 -22.31
C LEU A 7 50.43 -59.04 -22.98
N GLN A 8 49.20 -59.56 -22.89
CA GLN A 8 48.54 -60.27 -23.99
C GLN A 8 47.02 -60.02 -24.01
N HIS A 9 46.54 -59.76 -25.23
CA HIS A 9 45.24 -60.12 -25.82
C HIS A 9 43.91 -59.57 -25.27
N ILE A 10 43.35 -58.69 -26.10
CA ILE A 10 41.95 -58.58 -26.56
C ILE A 10 41.06 -59.74 -26.12
N HIS A 11 39.94 -59.45 -25.43
CA HIS A 11 38.61 -60.01 -25.70
C HIS A 11 37.53 -59.09 -25.06
N SER A 12 36.53 -58.71 -25.86
CA SER A 12 35.29 -58.08 -25.41
C SER A 12 34.47 -59.02 -24.55
N VAL A 13 34.07 -58.57 -23.36
CA VAL A 13 32.89 -59.01 -22.61
C VAL A 13 32.51 -57.85 -21.70
N PHE A 14 31.23 -57.46 -21.62
CA PHE A 14 30.51 -57.02 -20.40
C PHE A 14 29.08 -56.67 -20.86
N ALA A 15 28.08 -57.53 -20.60
CA ALA A 15 27.39 -57.74 -19.33
C ALA A 15 26.31 -56.68 -19.05
N ILE A 16 25.08 -57.19 -18.93
CA ILE A 16 23.85 -56.52 -18.49
C ILE A 16 23.93 -56.28 -16.98
N ILE A 17 23.73 -55.05 -16.50
CA ILE A 17 23.29 -54.77 -15.12
C ILE A 17 22.26 -53.62 -15.12
N THR A 18 21.13 -53.94 -14.51
CA THR A 18 19.92 -53.17 -14.19
C THR A 18 20.15 -51.97 -13.26
N VAL A 19 19.40 -50.87 -13.45
CA VAL A 19 19.05 -49.92 -12.37
C VAL A 19 17.58 -49.49 -12.49
N LEU A 20 16.86 -49.66 -11.39
CA LEU A 20 15.47 -49.27 -11.10
C LEU A 20 15.35 -47.76 -10.88
N ILE A 21 14.32 -47.10 -11.44
CA ILE A 21 13.79 -45.82 -10.90
C ILE A 21 12.25 -45.84 -10.95
N SER A 22 11.67 -45.37 -9.86
CA SER A 22 10.30 -45.48 -9.37
C SER A 22 9.28 -44.51 -9.97
N TRP A 23 8.04 -45.00 -10.01
CA TRP A 23 6.72 -44.34 -9.87
C TRP A 23 6.69 -42.82 -9.65
N ALA A 24 6.02 -42.11 -10.56
CA ALA A 24 5.44 -40.79 -10.30
C ALA A 24 3.92 -40.89 -10.43
N SER A 25 3.23 -40.61 -9.33
CA SER A 25 1.77 -40.46 -9.27
C SER A 25 1.33 -39.22 -10.03
N VAL A 26 0.31 -39.38 -10.87
CA VAL A 26 -0.40 -38.31 -11.56
C VAL A 26 -1.22 -37.53 -10.53
N LEU A 27 -0.97 -36.23 -10.40
CA LEU A 27 -1.81 -35.33 -9.60
C LEU A 27 -2.69 -34.51 -10.54
N ASP A 28 -4.00 -34.71 -10.45
CA ASP A 28 -5.03 -33.88 -11.07
C ASP A 28 -4.95 -32.44 -10.54
N LEU A 29 -4.59 -31.50 -11.41
CA LEU A 29 -4.65 -30.07 -11.11
C LEU A 29 -6.03 -29.54 -11.55
N LYS A 30 -6.92 -29.32 -10.58
CA LYS A 30 -8.16 -28.57 -10.81
C LYS A 30 -7.81 -27.13 -11.20
N LEU A 31 -8.21 -26.76 -12.42
CA LEU A 31 -8.17 -25.39 -12.94
C LEU A 31 -9.00 -24.46 -12.03
N ALA A 32 -8.33 -23.65 -11.21
CA ALA A 32 -8.92 -22.42 -10.71
C ALA A 32 -8.76 -21.36 -11.80
N SER A 33 -9.87 -20.76 -12.22
CA SER A 33 -9.90 -19.63 -13.17
C SER A 33 -9.12 -18.45 -12.58
N ALA A 34 -7.84 -18.34 -12.90
CA ALA A 34 -7.08 -17.11 -12.71
C ALA A 34 -7.65 -16.06 -13.67
N ARG A 35 -8.38 -15.08 -13.14
CA ARG A 35 -8.61 -13.82 -13.86
C ARG A 35 -7.24 -13.16 -14.00
N SER A 36 -6.70 -13.21 -15.20
CA SER A 36 -5.53 -12.43 -15.59
C SER A 36 -5.88 -10.95 -15.43
N SER A 37 -5.37 -10.32 -14.38
CA SER A 37 -5.17 -8.88 -14.40
C SER A 37 -4.15 -8.61 -15.50
N SER A 38 -4.61 -7.98 -16.56
CA SER A 38 -3.81 -7.71 -17.75
C SER A 38 -2.74 -6.68 -17.38
N ALA A 39 -1.57 -7.14 -16.94
CA ALA A 39 -0.36 -6.35 -17.03
C ALA A 39 -0.03 -6.23 -18.52
N VAL A 40 -0.60 -5.21 -19.18
CA VAL A 40 -0.18 -4.81 -20.52
C VAL A 40 1.28 -4.39 -20.40
N LEU A 41 2.16 -5.22 -20.95
CA LEU A 41 3.58 -4.93 -21.10
C LEU A 41 3.73 -3.73 -22.04
N TYR A 42 3.76 -2.52 -21.48
CA TYR A 42 4.22 -1.35 -22.19
C TYR A 42 5.76 -1.34 -22.11
N ASN A 43 6.41 -1.40 -23.27
CA ASN A 43 7.86 -1.37 -23.38
C ASN A 43 8.41 -0.06 -22.78
N GLY A 44 8.93 -0.17 -21.56
CA GLY A 44 9.53 0.90 -20.77
C GLY A 44 9.25 0.64 -19.29
N VAL A 45 10.21 0.03 -18.59
CA VAL A 45 10.09 -0.37 -17.18
C VAL A 45 9.76 0.84 -16.31
N ARG A 46 8.48 1.08 -16.07
CA ARG A 46 7.98 1.80 -14.91
C ARG A 46 7.25 0.74 -14.09
N ASN A 47 7.84 0.34 -12.97
CA ASN A 47 7.10 -0.35 -11.92
C ASN A 47 5.98 0.60 -11.52
N LEU A 48 4.77 0.40 -12.03
CA LEU A 48 3.60 1.11 -11.52
C LEU A 48 3.48 0.70 -10.05
N ALA A 49 3.51 1.68 -9.14
CA ALA A 49 3.42 1.37 -7.72
C ALA A 49 2.00 0.90 -7.38
N GLU A 50 1.86 0.30 -6.20
CA GLU A 50 0.65 -0.39 -5.76
C GLU A 50 -0.62 0.48 -5.94
N GLY A 51 -1.68 -0.13 -6.50
CA GLY A 51 -3.06 0.39 -6.51
C GLY A 51 -3.39 1.63 -7.34
N VAL A 52 -2.57 2.04 -8.33
CA VAL A 52 -2.84 3.24 -9.16
C VAL A 52 -4.22 3.25 -9.84
N ASP A 53 -4.80 2.09 -10.13
CA ASP A 53 -6.13 1.99 -10.74
C ASP A 53 -7.27 2.44 -9.80
N LEU A 54 -7.01 2.52 -8.48
CA LEU A 54 -7.99 2.96 -7.47
C LEU A 54 -8.48 4.39 -7.65
N VAL A 55 -7.72 5.24 -8.36
CA VAL A 55 -8.12 6.62 -8.67
C VAL A 55 -8.61 6.81 -10.11
N SER A 56 -8.70 5.72 -10.89
CA SER A 56 -9.21 5.78 -12.26
C SER A 56 -10.67 6.24 -12.29
N GLY A 57 -10.95 7.24 -13.12
CA GLY A 57 -12.31 7.81 -13.27
C GLY A 57 -12.77 8.70 -12.09
N VAL A 58 -11.92 8.97 -11.10
CA VAL A 58 -12.26 9.89 -10.01
C VAL A 58 -12.18 11.33 -10.50
N SER A 59 -13.31 12.04 -10.44
CA SER A 59 -13.35 13.48 -10.71
C SER A 59 -12.86 14.25 -9.48
N ILE A 60 -11.66 14.83 -9.56
CA ILE A 60 -11.02 15.55 -8.45
C ILE A 60 -11.40 17.05 -8.51
N PRO A 61 -12.03 17.62 -7.48
CA PRO A 61 -12.29 19.06 -7.40
C PRO A 61 -10.99 19.88 -7.40
N GLY A 62 -11.04 21.06 -8.03
CA GLY A 62 -9.86 21.93 -8.20
C GLY A 62 -9.21 22.38 -6.88
N GLU A 63 -10.00 22.49 -5.80
CA GLU A 63 -9.56 22.90 -4.46
C GLU A 63 -8.58 21.92 -3.84
N VAL A 64 -8.71 20.64 -4.16
CA VAL A 64 -7.84 19.57 -3.66
C VAL A 64 -7.00 18.96 -4.78
N ALA A 65 -6.95 19.58 -5.96
CA ALA A 65 -6.10 19.15 -7.05
C ALA A 65 -4.62 19.31 -6.69
N VAL A 66 -3.81 18.33 -7.06
CA VAL A 66 -2.36 18.40 -6.87
C VAL A 66 -1.77 19.49 -7.78
N PRO A 67 -0.76 20.25 -7.33
CA PRO A 67 -0.09 21.23 -8.18
C PRO A 67 0.49 20.62 -9.47
N ALA A 68 0.68 21.46 -10.49
CA ALA A 68 1.29 21.05 -11.74
C ALA A 68 2.71 20.47 -11.55
N GLY A 69 3.13 19.57 -12.44
CA GLY A 69 4.44 18.91 -12.37
C GLY A 69 4.52 17.77 -11.35
N GLN A 70 3.37 17.23 -10.93
CA GLN A 70 3.28 16.04 -10.09
C GLN A 70 2.66 14.88 -10.88
N SER A 71 3.15 13.68 -10.65
CA SER A 71 2.63 12.44 -11.24
C SER A 71 2.15 11.50 -10.14
N LEU A 72 1.01 10.83 -10.37
CA LEU A 72 0.54 9.77 -9.49
C LEU A 72 1.62 8.68 -9.41
N HIS A 73 2.01 8.33 -8.19
CA HIS A 73 3.00 7.32 -7.91
C HIS A 73 2.35 6.03 -7.44
N ALA A 74 1.50 6.11 -6.41
CA ALA A 74 0.80 5.00 -5.79
C ALA A 74 -0.60 5.43 -5.34
N ALA A 75 -1.51 4.48 -5.18
CA ALA A 75 -2.75 4.73 -4.45
C ALA A 75 -3.14 3.50 -3.61
N VAL A 76 -3.70 3.73 -2.43
CA VAL A 76 -4.08 2.67 -1.49
C VAL A 76 -5.44 2.96 -0.90
N ARG A 77 -6.20 1.91 -0.59
CA ARG A 77 -7.43 2.02 0.18
C ARG A 77 -7.07 2.14 1.66
N GLY A 78 -7.69 3.08 2.36
CA GLY A 78 -7.58 3.24 3.81
C GLY A 78 -8.88 2.88 4.50
N GLU A 79 -8.82 2.06 5.54
CA GLU A 79 -9.97 1.75 6.41
C GLU A 79 -9.60 1.88 7.87
N GLY A 80 -10.40 2.64 8.62
CA GLY A 80 -10.07 2.92 10.01
C GLY A 80 -11.07 3.81 10.73
N HIS A 81 -10.58 4.60 11.68
CA HIS A 81 -11.40 5.45 12.55
C HIS A 81 -10.87 6.88 12.62
N GLN A 82 -11.80 7.84 12.66
CA GLN A 82 -11.56 9.19 13.13
C GLN A 82 -11.87 9.22 14.63
N HIS A 83 -10.98 9.79 15.43
CA HIS A 83 -11.10 9.84 16.88
C HIS A 83 -11.36 11.29 17.31
N TYR A 84 -12.52 11.53 17.91
CA TYR A 84 -13.00 12.84 18.31
C TYR A 84 -13.01 12.98 19.83
N LEU A 85 -12.73 14.20 20.28
CA LEU A 85 -12.91 14.65 21.66
C LEU A 85 -13.96 15.75 21.68
N PHE A 86 -14.95 15.66 22.55
CA PHE A 86 -15.88 16.74 22.79
C PHE A 86 -15.25 17.79 23.70
N ASN A 87 -15.07 19.00 23.18
CA ASN A 87 -14.42 20.09 23.92
C ASN A 87 -15.37 20.89 24.83
N GLY A 88 -16.58 20.37 25.06
CA GLY A 88 -17.66 21.04 25.79
C GLY A 88 -18.61 21.84 24.90
N THR A 89 -18.27 22.07 23.63
CA THR A 89 -19.12 22.80 22.66
C THR A 89 -19.24 22.10 21.32
N ALA A 90 -18.19 21.41 20.88
CA ALA A 90 -18.14 20.72 19.60
C ALA A 90 -17.23 19.48 19.68
N TRP A 91 -17.48 18.54 18.78
CA TRP A 91 -16.55 17.46 18.49
C TRP A 91 -15.34 18.00 17.73
N VAL A 92 -14.14 17.76 18.26
CA VAL A 92 -12.87 18.14 17.65
C VAL A 92 -12.09 16.88 17.30
N LEU A 93 -11.61 16.78 16.07
CA LEU A 93 -10.76 15.67 15.65
C LEU A 93 -9.44 15.71 16.43
N GLN A 94 -9.11 14.61 17.11
CA GLN A 94 -7.84 14.44 17.83
C GLN A 94 -6.80 13.73 16.96
N ASN A 95 -7.18 12.62 16.34
CA ASN A 95 -6.33 11.85 15.43
C ASN A 95 -7.17 10.92 14.55
N ALA A 96 -6.50 10.23 13.63
CA ALA A 96 -7.09 9.13 12.88
C ALA A 96 -6.13 7.94 12.85
N THR A 97 -6.70 6.75 12.74
CA THR A 97 -5.97 5.51 12.47
C THR A 97 -6.59 4.82 11.26
N ALA A 98 -5.78 4.16 10.43
CA ALA A 98 -6.28 3.25 9.40
C ALA A 98 -5.26 2.19 9.02
N LYS A 99 -5.78 1.05 8.55
CA LYS A 99 -5.02 0.07 7.78
C LYS A 99 -5.04 0.45 6.31
N LEU A 100 -3.93 0.19 5.62
CA LEU A 100 -3.76 0.50 4.20
C LEU A 100 -3.70 -0.78 3.38
N TYR A 101 -4.37 -0.78 2.23
CA TYR A 101 -4.51 -1.92 1.33
C TYR A 101 -4.15 -1.50 -0.10
N GLY A 102 -3.31 -2.30 -0.76
CA GLY A 102 -2.82 -2.02 -2.12
C GLY A 102 -3.85 -2.26 -3.22
N ASP A 103 -5.01 -2.84 -2.88
CA ASP A 103 -6.10 -3.16 -3.80
C ASP A 103 -7.49 -2.96 -3.17
N ASP A 104 -8.52 -3.12 -3.99
CA ASP A 104 -9.93 -3.08 -3.61
C ASP A 104 -10.49 -4.46 -3.21
N THR A 105 -9.65 -5.49 -3.13
CA THR A 105 -10.11 -6.85 -2.84
C THR A 105 -10.51 -6.95 -1.37
N GLU A 106 -11.74 -7.38 -1.12
CA GLU A 106 -12.22 -7.62 0.24
C GLU A 106 -11.41 -8.74 0.91
N GLY A 107 -10.94 -8.49 2.13
CA GLY A 107 -10.15 -9.44 2.90
C GLY A 107 -8.67 -9.50 2.50
N SER A 108 -8.15 -8.59 1.67
CA SER A 108 -6.71 -8.47 1.45
C SER A 108 -5.97 -8.11 2.74
N ASP A 109 -4.73 -8.57 2.87
CA ASP A 109 -3.88 -8.23 4.01
C ASP A 109 -3.42 -6.77 3.91
N PRO A 110 -3.33 -6.05 5.03
CA PRO A 110 -2.85 -4.67 5.01
C PRO A 110 -1.36 -4.61 4.69
N ILE A 111 -0.98 -3.67 3.83
CA ILE A 111 0.41 -3.38 3.43
C ILE A 111 1.02 -2.20 4.22
N GLY A 112 0.24 -1.57 5.09
CA GLY A 112 0.68 -0.39 5.80
C GLY A 112 -0.35 0.17 6.78
N THR A 113 0.00 1.28 7.40
CA THR A 113 -0.83 1.98 8.36
C THR A 113 -0.81 3.49 8.16
N HIS A 114 -1.91 4.13 8.55
CA HIS A 114 -2.02 5.57 8.71
C HIS A 114 -2.27 5.88 10.18
N PHE A 115 -1.54 6.86 10.72
CA PHE A 115 -1.64 7.33 12.09
C PHE A 115 -1.27 8.81 12.17
N PHE A 116 -1.40 9.42 13.35
CA PHE A 116 -0.95 10.78 13.61
C PHE A 116 0.28 10.73 14.52
N LEU A 117 1.29 11.54 14.23
CA LEU A 117 2.40 11.76 15.15
C LEU A 117 1.87 12.32 16.48
N PRO A 118 2.50 11.98 17.63
CA PRO A 118 2.11 12.50 18.94
C PRO A 118 2.09 14.03 19.00
N GLN A 119 2.98 14.68 18.25
CA GLN A 119 3.05 16.12 18.04
C GLN A 119 3.33 16.38 16.55
N PRO A 120 2.91 17.54 16.00
CA PRO A 120 3.32 17.93 14.66
C PRO A 120 4.85 17.96 14.53
N ASP A 121 5.35 17.58 13.36
CA ASP A 121 6.77 17.74 13.01
C ASP A 121 7.15 19.23 12.89
N ALA A 122 8.44 19.50 12.66
CA ALA A 122 8.97 20.87 12.65
C ALA A 122 8.35 21.76 11.56
N GLN A 123 7.70 21.17 10.56
CA GLN A 123 7.04 21.84 9.45
C GLN A 123 5.50 21.89 9.64
N GLY A 124 4.99 21.32 10.73
CA GLY A 124 3.59 21.28 11.10
C GLY A 124 2.79 20.15 10.46
N GLY A 125 3.46 19.12 9.91
CA GLY A 125 2.81 17.89 9.47
C GLY A 125 2.56 16.94 10.64
N GLN A 126 1.50 16.15 10.56
CA GLN A 126 1.10 15.26 11.65
C GLN A 126 0.48 13.94 11.18
N PRO A 127 -0.46 13.91 10.21
CA PRO A 127 -0.88 12.66 9.61
C PRO A 127 0.29 12.00 8.88
N THR A 128 0.53 10.73 9.17
CA THR A 128 1.64 9.94 8.66
C THR A 128 1.12 8.64 8.06
N TRP A 129 1.79 8.18 7.01
CA TRP A 129 1.55 6.90 6.37
C TRP A 129 2.86 6.12 6.38
N GLU A 130 2.79 4.84 6.67
CA GLU A 130 3.90 3.88 6.57
C GLU A 130 3.42 2.70 5.73
N ILE A 131 4.19 2.32 4.73
CA ILE A 131 3.89 1.22 3.81
C ILE A 131 5.13 0.35 3.62
N THR A 132 4.93 -0.96 3.68
CA THR A 132 5.90 -1.97 3.25
C THR A 132 5.42 -2.55 1.94
N SER A 133 6.21 -2.43 0.88
CA SER A 133 5.81 -3.00 -0.41
C SER A 133 5.81 -4.52 -0.36
N SER A 134 4.73 -5.10 -0.87
CA SER A 134 4.61 -6.54 -1.06
C SER A 134 5.63 -7.13 -2.05
N THR A 135 6.14 -6.29 -2.97
CA THR A 135 7.01 -6.73 -4.07
C THR A 135 8.50 -6.59 -3.76
N THR A 136 8.90 -5.47 -3.13
CA THR A 136 10.31 -5.17 -2.85
C THR A 136 10.69 -5.38 -1.40
N SER A 137 9.71 -5.58 -0.51
CA SER A 137 9.89 -5.63 0.95
C SER A 137 10.53 -4.37 1.57
N LEU A 138 10.66 -3.28 0.80
CA LEU A 138 11.12 -1.99 1.32
C LEU A 138 10.00 -1.31 2.10
N THR A 139 10.35 -0.75 3.25
CA THR A 139 9.45 0.04 4.08
C THR A 139 9.76 1.52 3.93
N SER A 140 8.75 2.36 3.95
CA SER A 140 8.94 3.81 3.88
C SER A 140 7.75 4.51 4.53
N ALA A 141 7.97 5.72 5.02
CA ALA A 141 6.94 6.53 5.61
C ALA A 141 7.00 7.98 5.12
N VAL A 142 5.84 8.64 5.09
CA VAL A 142 5.70 10.06 4.78
C VAL A 142 4.73 10.71 5.76
N THR A 143 5.10 11.88 6.28
CA THR A 143 4.21 12.75 7.07
C THR A 143 3.74 13.90 6.19
N GLY A 144 2.48 14.29 6.33
CA GLY A 144 1.87 15.37 5.56
C GLY A 144 1.27 16.47 6.42
N LYS A 145 1.12 17.64 5.81
CA LYS A 145 0.37 18.79 6.34
C LYS A 145 -0.78 19.14 5.39
N SER A 146 -1.98 19.29 5.95
CA SER A 146 -3.17 19.67 5.16
C SER A 146 -3.00 21.08 4.57
N LEU A 147 -3.24 21.21 3.28
CA LEU A 147 -3.24 22.49 2.56
C LEU A 147 -4.65 22.97 2.24
N ALA A 148 -5.52 22.04 1.82
CA ALA A 148 -6.88 22.36 1.41
C ALA A 148 -7.81 21.17 1.66
N SER A 149 -9.10 21.45 1.82
CA SER A 149 -10.13 20.43 1.94
C SER A 149 -11.40 20.84 1.22
N VAL A 150 -12.20 19.85 0.83
CA VAL A 150 -13.50 20.07 0.18
C VAL A 150 -14.50 19.00 0.61
N THR A 151 -15.74 19.41 0.82
CA THR A 151 -16.86 18.50 1.10
C THR A 151 -17.47 18.04 -0.23
N VAL A 152 -17.31 16.75 -0.55
CA VAL A 152 -17.92 16.13 -1.75
C VAL A 152 -19.20 15.39 -1.39
N ASP A 153 -19.23 14.77 -0.21
CA ASP A 153 -20.39 14.09 0.36
C ASP A 153 -20.61 14.60 1.79
N SER A 154 -21.78 15.17 2.07
CA SER A 154 -22.11 15.74 3.38
C SER A 154 -22.23 14.69 4.50
N GLY A 155 -22.35 13.41 4.16
CA GLY A 155 -22.34 12.30 5.12
C GLY A 155 -20.95 11.77 5.47
N SER A 156 -19.90 12.37 4.91
CA SER A 156 -18.53 11.87 4.97
C SER A 156 -17.54 12.97 5.34
N ILE A 157 -16.39 12.58 5.90
CA ILE A 157 -15.27 13.52 6.13
C ILE A 157 -14.77 14.11 4.81
N THR A 158 -14.19 15.30 4.86
CA THR A 158 -13.74 16.00 3.66
C THR A 158 -12.66 15.25 2.90
N TRP A 159 -12.63 15.47 1.59
CA TRP A 159 -11.45 15.20 0.79
C TRP A 159 -10.38 16.24 1.14
N VAL A 160 -9.11 15.87 1.04
CA VAL A 160 -8.00 16.69 1.51
C VAL A 160 -6.82 16.59 0.56
N LEU A 161 -6.17 17.72 0.30
CA LEU A 161 -4.83 17.80 -0.27
C LEU A 161 -3.83 18.07 0.87
N LEU A 162 -2.77 17.27 0.92
CA LEU A 162 -1.67 17.44 1.85
C LEU A 162 -0.34 17.55 1.11
N GLN A 163 0.59 18.30 1.68
CA GLN A 163 1.98 18.36 1.25
C GLN A 163 2.84 17.55 2.21
N ALA A 164 3.79 16.78 1.67
CA ALA A 164 4.75 16.05 2.48
C ALA A 164 5.67 17.02 3.23
N THR A 165 5.92 16.73 4.51
CA THR A 165 6.75 17.55 5.40
C THR A 165 8.01 16.81 5.87
N SER A 166 7.93 15.48 5.98
CA SER A 166 9.04 14.63 6.36
C SER A 166 8.87 13.21 5.83
N HIS A 167 9.99 12.50 5.73
CA HIS A 167 10.09 11.11 5.24
C HIS A 167 10.93 10.28 6.21
N ALA A 168 10.66 8.98 6.27
CA ALA A 168 11.45 8.00 7.01
C ALA A 168 11.49 6.66 6.29
N GLY A 169 12.38 5.76 6.73
CA GLY A 169 12.61 4.47 6.08
C GLY A 169 13.42 4.59 4.80
N GLU A 170 13.23 3.64 3.89
CA GLU A 170 14.03 3.47 2.69
C GLU A 170 13.61 4.46 1.59
N ALA A 171 14.59 5.22 1.05
CA ALA A 171 14.34 6.25 0.04
C ALA A 171 13.78 5.73 -1.30
N GLU A 172 14.00 4.45 -1.60
CA GLU A 172 13.45 3.76 -2.76
C GLU A 172 12.15 3.01 -2.45
N GLY A 173 11.64 3.10 -1.22
CA GLY A 173 10.31 2.64 -0.85
C GLY A 173 9.22 3.52 -1.46
N ILE A 174 7.98 3.01 -1.49
CA ILE A 174 6.81 3.64 -2.13
C ILE A 174 6.61 5.10 -1.69
N LEU A 175 6.89 5.42 -0.43
CA LEU A 175 6.65 6.75 0.14
C LEU A 175 7.89 7.65 0.14
N GLY A 176 9.07 7.12 -0.20
CA GLY A 176 10.36 7.78 0.01
C GLY A 176 10.59 9.08 -0.77
N LYS A 177 9.83 9.30 -1.86
CA LYS A 177 9.94 10.49 -2.72
C LYS A 177 8.63 11.28 -2.83
N VAL A 178 7.62 10.93 -2.03
CA VAL A 178 6.28 11.54 -2.10
C VAL A 178 6.33 13.01 -1.73
N SER A 179 5.74 13.86 -2.57
CA SER A 179 5.68 15.32 -2.40
C SER A 179 4.28 15.78 -1.98
N TYR A 180 3.23 15.11 -2.46
CA TYR A 180 1.83 15.41 -2.15
C TYR A 180 1.04 14.13 -1.90
N ILE A 181 0.06 14.25 -1.00
CA ILE A 181 -0.91 13.20 -0.70
C ILE A 181 -2.30 13.77 -0.91
N GLN A 182 -3.19 13.00 -1.52
CA GLN A 182 -4.62 13.28 -1.48
C GLN A 182 -5.34 12.22 -0.66
N ARG A 183 -6.34 12.63 0.12
CA ARG A 183 -7.38 11.75 0.65
C ARG A 183 -8.66 11.98 -0.14
N LEU A 184 -9.08 10.96 -0.87
CA LEU A 184 -10.20 11.00 -1.82
C LEU A 184 -11.24 9.93 -1.48
N GLN A 185 -12.40 10.01 -2.13
CA GLN A 185 -13.49 9.03 -2.04
C GLN A 185 -13.83 8.61 -0.60
N THR A 186 -13.81 9.57 0.32
CA THR A 186 -14.11 9.33 1.73
C THR A 186 -15.55 8.84 1.90
N ARG A 187 -15.74 7.92 2.85
CA ARG A 187 -17.06 7.47 3.31
C ARG A 187 -17.12 7.52 4.82
N ARG A 188 -18.18 8.12 5.38
CA ARG A 188 -18.41 8.26 6.83
C ARG A 188 -17.29 9.03 7.53
N GLY A 189 -17.01 8.72 8.80
CA GLY A 189 -15.99 9.35 9.62
C GLY A 189 -16.43 10.62 10.35
N LEU A 190 -17.63 11.15 10.12
CA LEU A 190 -18.14 12.33 10.84
C LEU A 190 -18.47 11.99 12.30
N PRO A 191 -18.30 12.93 13.25
CA PRO A 191 -18.72 12.69 14.63
C PRO A 191 -20.25 12.58 14.72
N PRO A 192 -20.78 11.97 15.81
CA PRO A 192 -22.21 11.95 16.07
C PRO A 192 -22.73 13.35 16.46
N SER A 193 -24.03 13.45 16.75
CA SER A 193 -24.61 14.67 17.32
C SER A 193 -23.87 15.08 18.60
N ALA A 194 -23.75 16.38 18.82
CA ALA A 194 -23.21 16.97 20.05
C ALA A 194 -24.25 17.01 21.20
N GLU A 195 -25.52 16.71 20.91
CA GLU A 195 -26.57 16.71 21.92
C GLU A 195 -26.29 15.67 23.02
N GLY A 196 -26.40 16.11 24.28
CA GLY A 196 -26.20 15.26 25.45
C GLY A 196 -24.74 14.88 25.75
N GLN A 197 -23.76 15.42 25.01
CA GLN A 197 -22.34 15.16 25.27
C GLN A 197 -21.78 16.06 26.38
N SER A 198 -20.77 15.55 27.08
CA SER A 198 -20.07 16.22 28.17
C SER A 198 -18.61 16.49 27.80
N LEU A 199 -18.04 17.57 28.36
CA LEU A 199 -16.63 17.90 28.18
C LEU A 199 -15.75 16.67 28.49
N GLY A 200 -14.91 16.28 27.53
CA GLY A 200 -14.00 15.15 27.68
C GLY A 200 -14.51 13.84 27.07
N ASP A 201 -15.76 13.78 26.60
CA ASP A 201 -16.28 12.60 25.91
C ASP A 201 -15.45 12.29 24.65
N ILE A 202 -15.17 11.01 24.43
CA ILE A 202 -14.40 10.52 23.28
C ILE A 202 -15.31 9.66 22.41
N HIS A 203 -15.23 9.85 21.09
CA HIS A 203 -15.95 9.03 20.13
C HIS A 203 -15.07 8.64 18.95
N SER A 204 -15.21 7.40 18.49
CA SER A 204 -14.48 6.89 17.32
C SER A 204 -15.45 6.51 16.22
N THR A 205 -15.33 7.14 15.06
CA THR A 205 -16.21 6.88 13.90
C THR A 205 -15.44 6.19 12.79
N LYS A 206 -15.97 5.06 12.31
CA LYS A 206 -15.41 4.35 11.15
C LYS A 206 -15.42 5.21 9.90
N TYR A 207 -14.36 5.13 9.12
CA TYR A 207 -14.27 5.72 7.79
C TYR A 207 -13.51 4.82 6.82
N SER A 208 -13.75 5.02 5.53
CA SER A 208 -12.88 4.53 4.46
C SER A 208 -12.56 5.64 3.47
N CYS A 209 -11.48 5.48 2.70
CA CYS A 209 -11.03 6.44 1.68
C CYS A 209 -10.03 5.79 0.72
N ILE A 210 -9.61 6.55 -0.28
CA ILE A 210 -8.40 6.30 -1.08
C ILE A 210 -7.35 7.35 -0.72
N TYR A 211 -6.14 6.91 -0.42
CA TYR A 211 -4.95 7.77 -0.35
C TYR A 211 -4.19 7.66 -1.66
N ALA A 212 -4.00 8.80 -2.33
CA ALA A 212 -3.22 8.88 -3.57
C ALA A 212 -1.93 9.65 -3.29
N PHE A 213 -0.80 9.05 -3.65
CA PHE A 213 0.53 9.58 -3.38
C PHE A 213 1.18 10.04 -4.69
N TYR A 214 1.76 11.23 -4.66
CA TYR A 214 2.32 11.89 -5.83
C TYR A 214 3.79 12.19 -5.63
N VAL A 215 4.54 12.12 -6.72
CA VAL A 215 5.96 12.49 -6.79
C VAL A 215 6.16 13.52 -7.88
N GLN A 216 7.28 14.25 -7.81
CA GLN A 216 7.66 15.18 -8.87
C GLN A 216 7.75 14.43 -10.21
N SER A 217 7.08 14.96 -11.24
CA SER A 217 7.20 14.43 -12.60
C SER A 217 8.65 14.54 -13.06
N SER A 218 9.17 13.47 -13.64
CA SER A 218 10.47 13.44 -14.33
C SER A 218 10.42 14.10 -15.69
#